data_AF-A0A6G1FU63-F1
#
_entry.id   AF-A0A6G1FU63-F1
#
_cell.length_a   1.000
_cell.length_b   1.000
_cell.length_c   1.000
_cell.angle_alpha   90.00
_cell.angle_beta   90.00
_cell.angle_gamma   90.00
#
_symmetry.space_group_name_H-M   'P 1'
#
loop_
_entity.id
_entity.type
_entity.pdbx_description
1 polymer ?
#
loop_
_entity_poly.entity_id
_entity_poly.type
_entity_poly.pdbx_seq_one_letter_code
_entity_poly.pdbx_strand_id
1 'polypeptide(L)'
;MKAGYGPDHATGLAAGKTEPMPDLLTRAFNEAIRPYTDQIDQLEAQVAELQAWVESLERERSEVHSWIDKRGLRPDVPSSIAKQMDASPDAAATLNAQLDRKITIVNFDLHRLQDDLNDSISASHFAAAMSKFLPDISRLARLPAGPRFAFDLILKLGGNLNSHGGLESSGDTGDLLARKEFYHRLDDEMVSVVRRRFDDEGHDWGVQREIKRIEKTASYLRNYGVEPYFPGTLEVMKRSEVGTNGFAGNGVDVNGGPVAGGTPPTRYS
;
A
#
# COMPACT_ATOMS: atom_id res chain seq x y z
N MET A 1 -101.85 -30.49 -71.31
CA MET A 1 -102.34 -29.76 -70.12
C MET A 1 -101.15 -29.44 -69.22
N LYS A 2 -100.94 -28.14 -68.92
CA LYS A 2 -99.95 -27.47 -68.02
C LYS A 2 -98.45 -27.70 -68.35
N ALA A 3 -97.64 -26.74 -68.87
CA ALA A 3 -97.29 -25.36 -68.47
C ALA A 3 -96.68 -25.28 -67.04
N GLY A 4 -95.50 -24.72 -66.77
CA GLY A 4 -94.53 -23.97 -67.60
C GLY A 4 -93.28 -23.51 -66.79
N TYR A 5 -92.33 -22.86 -67.50
CA TYR A 5 -91.42 -21.74 -67.13
C TYR A 5 -90.68 -21.76 -65.77
N GLY A 6 -89.33 -21.80 -65.63
CA GLY A 6 -88.26 -20.88 -66.09
C GLY A 6 -87.75 -20.00 -64.90
N PRO A 7 -86.59 -19.29 -64.90
CA PRO A 7 -85.42 -19.29 -65.81
C PRO A 7 -84.03 -19.02 -65.13
N ASP A 8 -82.95 -19.00 -65.95
CA ASP A 8 -81.81 -18.06 -66.01
C ASP A 8 -80.72 -17.82 -64.91
N HIS A 9 -79.47 -17.87 -65.43
CA HIS A 9 -78.29 -17.00 -65.26
C HIS A 9 -77.62 -16.74 -63.88
N ALA A 10 -76.30 -17.04 -63.82
CA ALA A 10 -75.17 -16.14 -63.47
C ALA A 10 -74.01 -16.97 -62.87
N THR A 11 -72.88 -17.18 -63.57
CA THR A 11 -71.63 -16.39 -63.48
C THR A 11 -71.14 -16.05 -62.08
N GLY A 12 -69.89 -16.43 -61.82
CA GLY A 12 -69.01 -15.86 -60.79
C GLY A 12 -68.98 -16.69 -59.50
N LEU A 13 -67.88 -16.81 -58.79
CA LEU A 13 -66.58 -16.17 -58.88
C LEU A 13 -65.61 -17.06 -58.09
N ALA A 14 -64.37 -17.09 -58.58
CA ALA A 14 -63.12 -17.36 -57.86
C ALA A 14 -63.22 -18.13 -56.54
N ALA A 15 -62.68 -19.34 -56.56
CA ALA A 15 -62.08 -19.97 -55.39
C ALA A 15 -61.10 -18.98 -54.73
N GLY A 16 -61.59 -18.26 -53.72
CA GLY A 16 -60.76 -17.50 -52.81
C GLY A 16 -59.90 -18.48 -52.03
N LYS A 17 -58.66 -18.68 -52.51
CA LYS A 17 -57.58 -19.23 -51.70
C LYS A 17 -57.36 -18.24 -50.54
N THR A 18 -58.03 -18.46 -49.42
CA THR A 18 -57.58 -17.95 -48.14
C THR A 18 -56.31 -18.71 -47.78
N GLU A 19 -55.16 -18.13 -48.14
CA GLU A 19 -53.89 -18.53 -47.54
C GLU A 19 -53.96 -18.36 -46.02
N PRO A 20 -53.31 -19.24 -45.24
CA PRO A 20 -53.31 -19.13 -43.79
C PRO A 20 -52.60 -17.82 -43.39
N MET A 21 -53.37 -16.81 -43.01
CA MET A 21 -52.92 -15.55 -42.41
C MET A 21 -51.88 -15.66 -41.27
N PRO A 22 -51.76 -16.75 -40.48
CA PRO A 22 -50.69 -16.89 -39.47
C PRO A 22 -49.27 -16.79 -40.04
N ASP A 23 -49.07 -17.18 -41.29
CA ASP A 23 -47.73 -17.26 -41.91
C ASP A 23 -47.21 -15.88 -42.36
N LEU A 24 -48.12 -14.98 -42.76
CA LEU A 24 -47.80 -13.60 -43.16
C LEU A 24 -47.36 -12.73 -41.98
N LEU A 25 -48.06 -12.83 -40.83
CA LEU A 25 -47.68 -12.11 -39.61
C LEU A 25 -46.34 -12.61 -39.07
N THR A 26 -46.11 -13.92 -39.13
CA THR A 26 -44.84 -14.53 -38.71
C THR A 26 -43.69 -14.10 -39.63
N ARG A 27 -43.91 -14.04 -40.95
CA ARG A 27 -42.94 -13.48 -41.90
C ARG A 27 -42.64 -12.01 -41.65
N ALA A 28 -43.67 -11.16 -41.52
CA ALA A 28 -43.49 -9.73 -41.30
C ALA A 28 -42.77 -9.45 -39.98
N PHE A 29 -43.06 -10.22 -38.93
CA PHE A 29 -42.36 -10.16 -37.64
C PHE A 29 -40.90 -10.59 -37.77
N ASN A 30 -40.62 -11.68 -38.48
CA ASN A 30 -39.26 -12.15 -38.73
C ASN A 30 -38.45 -11.15 -39.57
N GLU A 31 -39.05 -10.53 -40.60
CA GLU A 31 -38.42 -9.47 -41.38
C GLU A 31 -38.15 -8.21 -40.56
N ALA A 32 -39.05 -7.87 -39.63
CA ALA A 32 -38.87 -6.73 -38.73
C ALA A 32 -37.80 -6.98 -37.65
N ILE A 33 -37.61 -8.23 -37.21
CA ILE A 33 -36.61 -8.61 -36.19
C ILE A 33 -35.22 -8.74 -36.76
N ARG A 34 -35.09 -9.25 -37.99
CA ARG A 34 -33.80 -9.48 -38.65
C ARG A 34 -32.79 -8.33 -38.55
N PRO A 35 -33.14 -7.05 -38.81
CA PRO A 35 -32.18 -5.96 -38.67
C PRO A 35 -31.72 -5.74 -37.22
N TYR A 36 -32.57 -6.03 -36.23
CA TYR A 36 -32.18 -5.96 -34.82
C TYR A 36 -31.28 -7.12 -34.43
N THR A 37 -31.53 -8.34 -34.93
CA THR A 37 -30.63 -9.49 -34.76
C THR A 37 -29.27 -9.22 -35.38
N ASP A 38 -29.23 -8.71 -36.62
CA ASP A 38 -27.98 -8.35 -37.29
C ASP A 38 -27.22 -7.25 -36.51
N GLN A 39 -27.94 -6.30 -35.91
CA GLN A 39 -27.35 -5.27 -35.07
C GLN A 39 -26.80 -5.82 -33.74
N ILE A 40 -27.49 -6.79 -33.14
CA ILE A 40 -27.00 -7.49 -31.94
C ILE A 40 -25.71 -8.23 -32.26
N ASP A 41 -25.67 -9.01 -33.33
CA ASP A 41 -24.47 -9.76 -33.74
C ASP A 41 -23.29 -8.81 -34.01
N GLN A 42 -23.54 -7.66 -34.64
CA GLN A 42 -22.52 -6.63 -34.86
C GLN A 42 -22.01 -6.02 -33.54
N LEU A 43 -22.91 -5.71 -32.61
CA LEU A 43 -22.53 -5.17 -31.29
C LEU A 43 -21.77 -6.20 -30.46
N GLU A 44 -22.16 -7.47 -30.49
CA GLU A 44 -21.44 -8.56 -29.82
C GLU A 44 -20.03 -8.71 -30.37
N ALA A 45 -19.86 -8.65 -31.70
CA ALA A 45 -18.54 -8.67 -32.34
C ALA A 45 -17.69 -7.46 -31.92
N GLN A 46 -18.26 -6.25 -31.88
CA GLN A 46 -17.56 -5.05 -31.42
C GLN A 46 -17.16 -5.14 -29.93
N VAL A 47 -18.04 -5.67 -29.08
CA VAL A 47 -17.74 -5.86 -27.66
C VAL A 47 -16.58 -6.85 -27.49
N ALA A 48 -16.58 -7.95 -28.25
CA ALA A 48 -15.49 -8.93 -28.20
C ALA A 48 -14.14 -8.32 -28.65
N GLU A 49 -14.14 -7.50 -29.70
CA GLU A 49 -12.94 -6.79 -30.16
C GLU A 49 -12.43 -5.79 -29.11
N LEU A 50 -13.34 -5.01 -28.51
CA LEU A 50 -12.98 -4.06 -27.45
C LEU A 50 -12.43 -4.77 -26.21
N GLN A 51 -12.98 -5.92 -25.83
CA GLN A 51 -12.46 -6.73 -24.73
C GLN A 51 -11.03 -7.21 -25.02
N ALA A 52 -10.80 -7.77 -26.22
CA ALA A 52 -9.45 -8.21 -26.62
C ALA A 52 -8.44 -7.05 -26.64
N TRP A 53 -8.87 -5.87 -27.05
CA TRP A 53 -8.02 -4.68 -27.03
C TRP A 53 -7.69 -4.21 -25.61
N VAL A 54 -8.67 -4.21 -24.70
CA VAL A 54 -8.44 -3.90 -23.27
C VAL A 54 -7.46 -4.89 -22.64
N GLU A 55 -7.62 -6.20 -22.89
CA GLU A 55 -6.68 -7.21 -22.39
C GLU A 55 -5.24 -6.98 -22.90
N SER A 56 -5.08 -6.59 -24.17
CA SER A 56 -3.78 -6.23 -24.73
C SER A 56 -3.16 -5.02 -24.01
N LEU A 57 -3.94 -3.97 -23.76
CA LEU A 57 -3.47 -2.78 -23.05
C LEU A 57 -3.10 -3.08 -21.60
N GLU A 58 -3.87 -3.93 -20.91
CA GLU A 58 -3.56 -4.35 -19.54
C GLU A 58 -2.27 -5.17 -19.46
N ARG A 59 -2.02 -6.01 -20.48
CA ARG A 59 -0.76 -6.75 -20.62
C ARG A 59 0.42 -5.81 -20.80
N GLU A 60 0.35 -4.88 -21.75
CA GLU A 60 1.40 -3.89 -21.98
C GLU A 60 1.67 -3.05 -20.72
N ARG A 61 0.61 -2.61 -20.03
CA ARG A 61 0.73 -1.88 -18.76
C ARG A 61 1.49 -2.70 -17.71
N SER A 62 1.15 -3.98 -17.57
CA SER A 62 1.82 -4.89 -16.62
C SER A 62 3.30 -5.07 -16.96
N GLU A 63 3.62 -5.20 -18.25
CA GLU A 63 5.01 -5.32 -18.73
C GLU A 63 5.82 -4.06 -18.43
N VAL A 64 5.25 -2.87 -18.66
CA VAL A 64 5.89 -1.59 -18.32
C VAL A 64 6.12 -1.47 -16.82
N HIS A 65 5.12 -1.79 -15.99
CA HIS A 65 5.28 -1.77 -14.53
C HIS A 65 6.39 -2.73 -14.06
N SER A 66 6.42 -3.95 -14.61
CA SER A 66 7.49 -4.92 -14.33
C SER A 66 8.87 -4.39 -14.75
N TRP A 67 8.96 -3.73 -15.90
CA TRP A 67 10.21 -3.13 -16.37
C TRP A 67 10.69 -2.00 -15.44
N ILE A 68 9.78 -1.13 -15.00
CA ILE A 68 10.08 -0.07 -14.01
C ILE A 68 10.64 -0.68 -12.73
N ASP A 69 9.99 -1.73 -12.22
CA ASP A 69 10.41 -2.39 -10.99
C ASP A 69 11.78 -3.06 -11.13
N LYS A 70 12.05 -3.75 -12.25
CA LYS A 70 13.36 -4.35 -12.55
C LYS A 70 14.46 -3.31 -12.66
N ARG A 71 14.14 -2.10 -13.13
CA ARG A 71 15.09 -0.98 -13.26
C ARG A 71 15.30 -0.20 -11.97
N GLY A 72 14.50 -0.45 -10.93
CA GLY A 72 14.63 0.28 -9.67
C GLY A 72 14.13 1.72 -9.74
N LEU A 73 13.24 2.02 -10.69
CA LEU A 73 12.79 3.39 -11.00
C LEU A 73 11.50 3.78 -10.29
N ARG A 74 10.93 2.92 -9.45
CA ARG A 74 9.64 3.16 -8.78
C ARG A 74 9.61 4.40 -7.88
N PRO A 75 10.70 4.84 -7.24
CA PRO A 75 10.72 6.13 -6.54
C PRO A 75 10.66 7.33 -7.50
N ASP A 76 11.13 7.17 -8.74
CA ASP A 76 11.31 8.28 -9.69
C ASP A 76 10.12 8.43 -10.68
N VAL A 77 9.14 7.52 -10.66
CA VAL A 77 8.01 7.60 -11.57
C VAL A 77 7.04 8.74 -11.21
N PRO A 78 6.35 9.33 -12.20
CA PRO A 78 5.30 10.31 -11.95
C PRO A 78 4.20 9.79 -11.02
N SER A 79 3.56 10.70 -10.29
CA SER A 79 2.54 10.37 -9.27
C SER A 79 1.35 9.58 -9.81
N SER A 80 0.98 9.75 -11.08
CA SER A 80 -0.08 8.98 -11.74
C SER A 80 0.27 7.49 -11.87
N ILE A 81 1.50 7.19 -12.30
CA ILE A 81 2.02 5.82 -12.44
C ILE A 81 2.28 5.23 -11.05
N ALA A 82 2.86 6.02 -10.14
CA ALA A 82 3.11 5.63 -8.75
C ALA A 82 1.83 5.09 -8.08
N LYS A 83 0.70 5.81 -8.19
CA LYS A 83 -0.59 5.39 -7.63
C LYS A 83 -1.07 4.05 -8.20
N GLN A 84 -0.90 3.83 -9.50
CA GLN A 84 -1.32 2.57 -10.13
C GLN A 84 -0.43 1.41 -9.69
N MET A 85 0.88 1.62 -9.61
CA MET A 85 1.82 0.60 -9.13
C MET A 85 1.58 0.28 -7.66
N ASP A 86 1.24 1.28 -6.84
CA ASP A 86 1.01 1.16 -5.40
C ASP A 86 -0.27 0.41 -5.03
N ALA A 87 -1.19 0.25 -5.99
CA ALA A 87 -2.36 -0.61 -5.83
C ALA A 87 -2.00 -2.12 -5.88
N SER A 88 -0.77 -2.47 -6.27
CA SER A 88 -0.31 -3.86 -6.26
C SER A 88 -0.08 -4.38 -4.84
N PRO A 89 -0.44 -5.63 -4.52
CA PRO A 89 -0.20 -6.24 -3.19
C PRO A 89 1.27 -6.20 -2.75
N ASP A 90 2.20 -6.37 -3.69
CA ASP A 90 3.65 -6.43 -3.40
C ASP A 90 4.31 -5.04 -3.40
N ALA A 91 3.53 -3.96 -3.56
CA ALA A 91 4.02 -2.60 -3.74
C ALA A 91 5.00 -2.16 -2.65
N ALA A 92 4.67 -2.42 -1.38
CA ALA A 92 5.49 -2.02 -0.25
C ALA A 92 6.86 -2.72 -0.25
N ALA A 93 6.88 -4.04 -0.46
CA ALA A 93 8.10 -4.82 -0.49
C ALA A 93 9.00 -4.41 -1.67
N THR A 94 8.43 -4.21 -2.86
CA THR A 94 9.17 -3.77 -4.04
C THR A 94 9.73 -2.36 -3.89
N LEU A 95 8.93 -1.41 -3.40
CA LEU A 95 9.40 -0.05 -3.14
C LEU A 95 10.50 -0.02 -2.07
N ASN A 96 10.33 -0.77 -0.98
CA ASN A 96 11.33 -0.91 0.07
C ASN A 96 12.68 -1.41 -0.49
N ALA A 97 12.67 -2.51 -1.26
CA ALA A 97 13.90 -3.07 -1.83
C ALA A 97 14.64 -2.06 -2.73
N GLN A 98 13.91 -1.26 -3.50
CA GLN A 98 14.51 -0.23 -4.36
C GLN A 98 15.07 0.94 -3.55
N LEU A 99 14.34 1.40 -2.53
CA LEU A 99 14.83 2.46 -1.62
C LEU A 99 16.06 2.00 -0.84
N ASP A 100 16.05 0.79 -0.30
CA ASP A 100 17.17 0.22 0.44
C ASP A 100 18.44 0.16 -0.41
N ARG A 101 18.31 -0.30 -1.67
CA ARG A 101 19.40 -0.33 -2.64
C ARG A 101 19.92 1.07 -2.95
N LYS A 102 19.03 2.04 -3.21
CA LYS A 102 19.43 3.43 -3.50
C LYS A 102 20.14 4.08 -2.31
N ILE A 103 19.61 3.91 -1.10
CA ILE A 103 20.23 4.40 0.14
C ILE A 103 21.63 3.78 0.30
N THR A 104 21.77 2.49 0.04
CA THR A 104 23.07 1.79 0.14
C THR A 104 24.08 2.33 -0.86
N ILE A 105 23.67 2.56 -2.12
CA ILE A 105 24.52 3.13 -3.16
C ILE A 105 24.97 4.53 -2.78
N VAL A 106 24.04 5.42 -2.41
CA VAL A 106 24.38 6.80 -2.01
C VAL A 106 25.29 6.80 -0.79
N ASN A 107 25.07 5.92 0.19
CA ASN A 107 25.95 5.82 1.35
C ASN A 107 27.37 5.37 0.96
N PHE A 108 27.48 4.40 0.05
CA PHE A 108 28.77 3.96 -0.48
C PHE A 108 29.48 5.09 -1.23
N ASP A 109 28.77 5.83 -2.07
CA ASP A 109 29.33 6.95 -2.81
C ASP A 109 29.82 8.06 -1.87
N LEU A 110 29.11 8.32 -0.77
CA LEU A 110 29.57 9.24 0.27
C LEU A 110 30.82 8.73 0.99
N HIS A 111 30.91 7.44 1.32
CA HIS A 111 32.15 6.88 1.88
C HIS A 111 33.33 7.03 0.93
N ARG A 112 33.11 6.71 -0.36
CA ARG A 112 34.14 6.87 -1.38
C ARG A 112 34.59 8.33 -1.53
N LEU A 113 33.65 9.27 -1.53
CA LEU A 113 33.97 10.69 -1.60
C LEU A 113 34.78 11.14 -0.37
N GLN A 114 34.46 10.62 0.82
CA GLN A 114 35.21 10.88 2.05
C GLN A 114 36.66 10.38 1.93
N ASP A 115 36.84 9.17 1.42
CA ASP A 115 38.16 8.57 1.17
C ASP A 115 38.96 9.36 0.12
N ASP A 116 38.31 9.75 -0.99
CA ASP A 116 38.91 10.52 -2.08
C ASP A 116 39.34 11.93 -1.62
N LEU A 117 38.58 12.56 -0.72
CA LEU A 117 38.91 13.86 -0.13
C LEU A 117 39.99 13.76 0.95
N ASN A 118 40.26 12.55 1.47
CA ASN A 118 41.07 12.32 2.68
C ASN A 118 40.63 13.24 3.85
N ASP A 119 39.34 13.54 3.92
CA ASP A 119 38.72 14.44 4.90
C ASP A 119 37.29 13.96 5.20
N SER A 120 36.76 14.34 6.36
CA SER A 120 35.40 13.98 6.78
C SER A 120 34.35 14.77 5.99
N ILE A 121 33.32 14.06 5.51
CA ILE A 121 32.10 14.73 5.02
C ILE A 121 31.34 15.24 6.23
N SER A 122 30.93 16.52 6.19
CA SER A 122 30.12 17.11 7.24
C SER A 122 28.75 16.43 7.36
N ALA A 123 28.24 16.33 8.58
CA ALA A 123 26.90 15.86 8.90
C ALA A 123 25.82 16.65 8.13
N SER A 124 26.04 17.94 7.86
CA SER A 124 25.11 18.75 7.07
C SER A 124 25.02 18.27 5.61
N HIS A 125 26.16 17.95 4.98
CA HIS A 125 26.18 17.43 3.61
C HIS A 125 25.55 16.04 3.55
N PHE A 126 25.93 15.16 4.49
CA PHE A 126 25.33 13.83 4.62
C PHE A 126 23.81 13.92 4.81
N ALA A 127 23.36 14.73 5.77
CA ALA A 127 21.95 14.92 6.08
C ALA A 127 21.17 15.42 4.85
N ALA A 128 21.73 16.36 4.09
CA ALA A 128 21.12 16.87 2.86
C ALA A 128 20.96 15.77 1.79
N ALA A 129 21.96 14.89 1.63
CA ALA A 129 21.89 13.78 0.70
C ALA A 129 20.83 12.75 1.12
N MET A 130 20.81 12.36 2.41
CA MET A 130 19.90 11.33 2.91
C MET A 130 18.46 11.81 3.09
N SER A 131 18.24 13.10 3.38
CA SER A 131 16.88 13.66 3.53
C SER A 131 16.02 13.50 2.27
N LYS A 132 16.65 13.33 1.10
CA LYS A 132 15.96 13.13 -0.18
C LYS A 132 15.11 11.86 -0.22
N PHE A 133 15.41 10.88 0.64
CA PHE A 133 14.66 9.63 0.72
C PHE A 133 13.41 9.72 1.60
N LEU A 134 13.27 10.74 2.45
CA LEU A 134 12.15 10.85 3.41
C LEU A 134 10.78 10.92 2.73
N PRO A 135 10.56 11.66 1.63
CA PRO A 135 9.27 11.66 0.95
C PRO A 135 8.85 10.27 0.44
N ASP A 136 9.79 9.48 -0.07
CA ASP A 136 9.52 8.13 -0.56
C ASP A 136 9.34 7.12 0.57
N ILE A 137 10.06 7.27 1.68
CA ILE A 137 9.83 6.48 2.90
C ILE A 137 8.44 6.80 3.48
N SER A 138 8.02 8.07 3.46
CA SER A 138 6.68 8.50 3.88
C SER A 138 5.58 7.98 2.93
N ARG A 139 5.86 7.87 1.63
CA ARG A 139 5.01 7.15 0.67
C ARG A 139 4.93 5.66 1.01
N LEU A 140 6.08 5.01 1.24
CA LEU A 140 6.15 3.60 1.61
C LEU A 140 5.32 3.32 2.88
N ALA A 141 5.42 4.16 3.90
CA ALA A 141 4.66 4.03 5.15
C ALA A 141 3.13 4.13 4.97
N ARG A 142 2.63 4.61 3.83
CA ARG A 142 1.21 4.69 3.51
C ARG A 142 0.69 3.46 2.77
N LEU A 143 1.58 2.57 2.34
CA LEU A 143 1.21 1.33 1.69
C LEU A 143 0.83 0.26 2.74
N PRO A 144 -0.03 -0.71 2.39
CA PRO A 144 -0.28 -1.87 3.24
C PRO A 144 1.02 -2.58 3.62
N ALA A 145 1.22 -2.89 4.90
CA ALA A 145 2.46 -3.45 5.47
C ALA A 145 3.73 -2.57 5.29
N GLY A 146 3.58 -1.35 4.75
CA GLY A 146 4.63 -0.38 4.53
C GLY A 146 5.26 0.21 5.79
N PRO A 147 4.53 0.48 6.89
CA PRO A 147 5.10 1.05 8.11
C PRO A 147 6.27 0.24 8.68
N ARG A 148 6.22 -1.10 8.59
CA ARG A 148 7.33 -1.98 9.01
C ARG A 148 8.62 -1.68 8.25
N PHE A 149 8.54 -1.59 6.93
CA PHE A 149 9.69 -1.32 6.08
C PHE A 149 10.20 0.10 6.28
N ALA A 150 9.30 1.08 6.34
CA ALA A 150 9.65 2.48 6.57
C ALA A 150 10.39 2.67 7.91
N PHE A 151 9.96 1.97 8.97
CA PHE A 151 10.62 2.01 10.28
C PHE A 151 12.10 1.62 10.18
N ASP A 152 12.39 0.49 9.53
CA ASP A 152 13.77 0.03 9.39
C ASP A 152 14.62 0.96 8.50
N LEU A 153 14.05 1.52 7.44
CA LEU A 153 14.75 2.48 6.57
C LEU A 153 15.11 3.77 7.30
N ILE A 154 14.22 4.33 8.14
CA ILE A 154 14.53 5.54 8.92
C ILE A 154 15.67 5.26 9.91
N LEU A 155 15.64 4.11 10.60
CA LEU A 155 16.74 3.71 11.47
C LEU A 155 18.05 3.51 10.70
N LYS A 156 17.99 2.99 9.47
CA LYS A 156 19.16 2.86 8.59
C LYS A 156 19.76 4.23 8.25
N LEU A 157 18.94 5.23 7.92
CA LEU A 157 19.43 6.60 7.66
C LEU A 157 20.14 7.20 8.87
N GLY A 158 19.57 7.04 10.07
CA GLY A 158 20.19 7.51 11.32
C GLY A 158 21.50 6.76 11.63
N GLY A 159 21.50 5.45 11.42
CA GLY A 159 22.69 4.59 11.57
C GLY A 159 23.81 4.97 10.61
N ASN A 160 23.50 5.25 9.36
CA ASN A 160 24.49 5.68 8.36
C ASN A 160 25.17 6.99 8.77
N LEU A 161 24.42 7.98 9.30
CA LEU A 161 25.02 9.21 9.81
C LEU A 161 25.99 8.95 10.98
N ASN A 162 25.77 7.92 11.80
CA ASN A 162 26.71 7.57 12.88
C ASN A 162 28.08 7.14 12.33
N SER A 163 28.11 6.59 11.12
CA SER A 163 29.33 6.17 10.42
C SER A 163 30.01 7.31 9.63
N HIS A 164 29.39 8.48 9.54
CA HIS A 164 29.90 9.68 8.87
C HIS A 164 30.06 10.85 9.85
N GLY A 165 30.72 11.94 9.43
CA GLY A 165 30.79 13.19 10.19
C GLY A 165 31.48 13.07 11.55
N GLY A 166 32.57 12.28 11.62
CA GLY A 166 33.52 12.23 12.74
C GLY A 166 32.91 12.43 14.14
N LEU A 167 32.29 11.40 14.72
CA LEU A 167 31.81 11.43 16.11
C LEU A 167 32.92 11.83 17.11
N GLU A 168 34.18 11.57 16.75
CA GLU A 168 35.36 11.94 17.54
C GLU A 168 35.75 13.43 17.41
N SER A 169 35.28 14.11 16.37
CA SER A 169 35.49 15.55 16.09
C SER A 169 34.58 16.43 16.97
N SER A 170 34.47 16.07 18.25
CA SER A 170 33.68 16.66 19.34
C SER A 170 33.83 18.18 19.56
N GLY A 171 34.58 18.89 18.73
CA GLY A 171 34.75 20.34 18.74
C GLY A 171 33.95 21.11 17.68
N ASP A 172 33.45 20.47 16.60
CA ASP A 172 32.66 21.20 15.60
C ASP A 172 31.19 21.31 16.02
N THR A 173 30.87 22.46 16.60
CA THR A 173 29.50 22.78 17.04
C THR A 173 28.51 22.80 15.87
N GLY A 174 28.96 23.14 14.67
CA GLY A 174 28.13 23.16 13.46
C GLY A 174 27.71 21.76 13.04
N ASP A 175 28.64 20.81 13.07
CA ASP A 175 28.38 19.40 12.75
C ASP A 175 27.39 18.76 13.74
N LEU A 176 27.60 19.03 15.03
CA LEU A 176 26.72 18.54 16.08
C LEU A 176 25.29 19.07 15.94
N LEU A 177 25.13 20.35 15.58
CA LEU A 177 23.82 20.96 15.34
C LEU A 177 23.13 20.33 14.13
N ALA A 178 23.84 20.18 13.01
CA ALA A 178 23.30 19.55 11.80
C ALA A 178 22.85 18.11 12.04
N ARG A 179 23.62 17.36 12.85
CA ARG A 179 23.29 16.00 13.28
C ARG A 179 22.03 15.97 14.13
N LYS A 180 21.90 16.87 15.11
CA LYS A 180 20.68 17.00 15.94
C LYS A 180 19.45 17.35 15.10
N GLU A 181 19.58 18.29 14.17
CA GLU A 181 18.50 18.67 13.26
C GLU A 181 18.08 17.50 12.36
N PHE A 182 19.05 16.72 11.87
CA PHE A 182 18.72 15.53 11.08
C PHE A 182 17.98 14.49 11.90
N TYR A 183 18.42 14.16 13.13
CA TYR A 183 17.68 13.22 13.97
C TYR A 183 16.30 13.73 14.37
N HIS A 184 16.13 15.04 14.59
CA HIS A 184 14.80 15.60 14.82
C HIS A 184 13.87 15.33 13.63
N ARG A 185 14.33 15.57 12.40
CA ARG A 185 13.54 15.27 11.20
C ARG A 185 13.25 13.78 11.05
N LEU A 186 14.21 12.91 11.36
CA LEU A 186 13.98 11.46 11.35
C LEU A 186 12.96 11.06 12.43
N ASP A 187 13.01 11.68 13.61
CA ASP A 187 12.08 11.41 14.71
C ASP A 187 10.66 11.82 14.35
N ASP A 188 10.47 12.99 13.73
CA ASP A 188 9.15 13.46 13.28
C ASP A 188 8.51 12.46 12.29
N GLU A 189 9.28 12.02 11.29
CA GLU A 189 8.83 11.01 10.32
C GLU A 189 8.58 9.66 10.99
N MET A 190 9.46 9.25 11.90
CA MET A 190 9.35 7.98 12.61
C MET A 190 8.11 7.94 13.51
N VAL A 191 7.75 9.03 14.18
CA VAL A 191 6.51 9.13 14.96
C VAL A 191 5.28 8.83 14.10
N SER A 192 5.23 9.37 12.87
CA SER A 192 4.15 9.09 11.92
C SER A 192 4.12 7.61 11.52
N VAL A 193 5.28 7.03 11.22
CA VAL A 193 5.42 5.60 10.87
C VAL A 193 4.99 4.69 12.02
N VAL A 194 5.47 4.95 13.23
CA VAL A 194 5.17 4.15 14.42
C VAL A 194 3.70 4.16 14.75
N ARG A 195 3.03 5.32 14.66
CA ARG A 195 1.57 5.41 14.86
C ARG A 195 0.82 4.51 13.88
N ARG A 196 1.13 4.62 12.59
CA ARG A 196 0.53 3.76 11.54
C ARG A 196 0.82 2.28 11.77
N ARG A 197 2.05 1.96 12.20
CA ARG A 197 2.43 0.57 12.46
C ARG A 197 1.63 -0.04 13.61
N PHE A 198 1.34 0.75 14.65
CA PHE A 198 0.42 0.31 15.71
C PHE A 198 -1.02 0.15 15.19
N ASP A 199 -1.46 1.01 14.28
CA ASP A 199 -2.79 0.87 13.65
C ASP A 199 -2.89 -0.43 12.81
N ASP A 200 -1.82 -0.79 12.10
CA ASP A 200 -1.78 -1.96 11.21
C ASP A 200 -1.50 -3.30 11.95
N GLU A 201 -0.45 -3.34 12.78
CA GLU A 201 0.04 -4.57 13.43
C GLU A 201 -0.49 -4.73 14.86
N GLY A 202 -1.03 -3.66 15.46
CA GLY A 202 -1.56 -3.69 16.82
C GLY A 202 -0.57 -4.27 17.84
N HIS A 203 -0.96 -5.41 18.42
CA HIS A 203 -0.26 -6.06 19.53
C HIS A 203 0.89 -7.00 19.09
N ASP A 204 1.02 -7.32 17.81
CA ASP A 204 1.95 -8.36 17.32
C ASP A 204 3.36 -7.84 17.03
N TRP A 205 3.57 -6.52 16.99
CA TRP A 205 4.84 -5.90 16.58
C TRP A 205 6.02 -6.21 17.53
N GLY A 206 5.79 -6.49 18.82
CA GLY A 206 6.90 -6.75 19.75
C GLY A 206 7.80 -5.52 20.00
N VAL A 207 7.16 -4.34 20.10
CA VAL A 207 7.75 -2.99 20.28
C VAL A 207 8.90 -2.91 21.29
N GLN A 208 8.89 -3.75 22.33
CA GLN A 208 9.91 -3.79 23.38
C GLN A 208 11.33 -4.02 22.86
N ARG A 209 11.49 -4.85 21.83
CA ARG A 209 12.81 -5.08 21.24
C ARG A 209 13.32 -3.82 20.54
N GLU A 210 12.43 -3.12 19.85
CA GLU A 210 12.77 -1.91 19.12
C GLU A 210 13.05 -0.72 20.05
N ILE A 211 12.30 -0.57 21.15
CA ILE A 211 12.61 0.44 22.20
C ILE A 211 14.03 0.24 22.71
N LYS A 212 14.38 -1.00 23.11
CA LYS A 212 15.73 -1.32 23.61
C LYS A 212 16.82 -1.06 22.56
N ARG A 213 16.53 -1.34 21.29
CA ARG A 213 17.44 -1.06 20.16
C ARG A 213 17.73 0.44 20.05
N ILE A 214 16.70 1.27 20.06
CA ILE A 214 16.84 2.74 19.96
C ILE A 214 17.55 3.31 21.19
N GLU A 215 17.18 2.88 22.39
CA GLU A 215 17.81 3.34 23.65
C GLU A 215 19.28 2.96 23.74
N LYS A 216 19.66 1.76 23.27
CA LYS A 216 21.06 1.35 23.21
C LYS A 216 21.89 2.30 22.31
N THR A 217 21.36 2.65 21.13
CA THR A 217 22.01 3.61 20.24
C THR A 217 22.06 5.01 20.86
N ALA A 218 20.98 5.47 21.49
CA ALA A 218 20.94 6.75 22.18
C ALA A 218 22.01 6.84 23.29
N SER A 219 22.16 5.77 24.08
CA SER A 219 23.19 5.70 25.13
C SER A 219 24.60 5.76 24.57
N TYR A 220 24.85 5.13 23.41
CA TYR A 220 26.16 5.20 22.74
C TYR A 220 26.44 6.64 22.26
N LEU A 221 25.46 7.27 21.61
CA LEU A 221 25.58 8.62 21.06
C LEU A 221 25.71 9.71 22.12
N ARG A 222 25.13 9.51 23.31
CA ARG A 222 25.30 10.42 24.45
C ARG A 222 26.77 10.64 24.84
N ASN A 223 27.61 9.62 24.73
CA ASN A 223 29.04 9.73 25.02
C ASN A 223 29.76 10.73 24.09
N TYR A 224 29.15 11.08 22.97
CA TYR A 224 29.66 12.02 21.97
C TYR A 224 28.87 13.34 21.94
N GLY A 225 28.03 13.62 22.95
CA GLY A 225 27.23 14.86 23.02
C GLY A 225 26.03 14.91 22.06
N VAL A 226 25.74 13.80 21.39
CA VAL A 226 24.66 13.64 20.42
C VAL A 226 23.40 13.17 21.14
N GLU A 227 22.66 14.13 21.69
CA GLU A 227 21.36 13.88 22.33
C GLU A 227 20.36 15.03 22.08
N PRO A 228 19.05 14.73 22.04
CA PRO A 228 18.40 13.40 22.14
C PRO A 228 18.33 12.62 20.80
N TYR A 229 18.20 11.29 20.88
CA TYR A 229 18.05 10.38 19.71
C TYR A 229 16.67 9.74 19.72
N PHE A 230 15.81 10.12 18.76
CA PHE A 230 14.41 9.66 18.61
C PHE A 230 13.51 9.80 19.87
N PRO A 231 13.51 10.97 20.55
CA PRO A 231 12.75 11.13 21.79
C PRO A 231 11.22 10.98 21.62
N GLY A 232 10.62 11.57 20.58
CA GLY A 232 9.18 11.51 20.33
C GLY A 232 8.73 10.12 19.93
N THR A 233 9.53 9.42 19.11
CA THR A 233 9.31 8.02 18.76
C THR A 233 9.27 7.14 20.00
N LEU A 234 10.26 7.28 20.89
CA LEU A 234 10.31 6.51 22.14
C LEU A 234 9.11 6.80 23.04
N GLU A 235 8.66 8.06 23.10
CA GLU A 235 7.46 8.43 23.86
C GLU A 235 6.22 7.69 23.34
N VAL A 236 5.99 7.70 22.03
CA VAL A 236 4.85 7.02 21.40
C VAL A 236 4.92 5.51 21.64
N MET A 237 6.09 4.90 21.43
CA MET A 237 6.27 3.45 21.61
C MET A 237 6.03 3.01 23.07
N LYS A 238 6.54 3.77 24.04
CA LYS A 238 6.34 3.49 25.48
C LYS A 238 4.91 3.74 25.94
N ARG A 239 4.24 4.77 25.42
CA ARG A 239 2.84 5.05 25.76
C ARG A 239 1.93 3.90 25.32
N SER A 240 2.14 3.39 24.10
CA SER A 240 1.39 2.25 23.58
C SER A 240 1.63 0.98 24.39
N GLU A 241 2.85 0.77 24.93
CA GLU A 241 3.12 -0.32 25.86
C GLU A 241 2.29 -0.20 27.16
N VAL A 242 2.26 0.97 27.78
CA VAL A 242 1.55 1.19 29.06
C VAL A 242 0.03 1.06 28.89
N GLY A 243 -0.53 1.54 27.78
CA GLY A 243 -1.95 1.34 27.44
C GLY A 243 -2.34 -0.13 27.25
N THR A 244 -1.38 -0.98 26.90
CA THR A 244 -1.58 -2.41 26.66
C THR A 244 -1.55 -3.23 27.95
N ASN A 245 -0.75 -2.83 28.95
CA ASN A 245 -0.70 -3.51 30.26
C ASN A 245 -1.77 -3.02 31.27
N GLY A 246 -2.51 -1.94 30.97
CA GLY A 246 -3.48 -1.33 31.88
C GLY A 246 -4.91 -1.89 31.83
N PHE A 247 -5.24 -2.75 30.85
CA PHE A 247 -6.61 -3.28 30.63
C PHE A 247 -6.79 -4.78 30.92
N ALA A 248 -5.84 -5.39 31.63
CA ALA A 248 -5.92 -6.79 32.08
C ALA A 248 -5.95 -6.91 33.62
N GLY A 249 -6.64 -6.01 34.32
CA GLY A 249 -6.65 -6.04 35.79
C GLY A 249 -7.59 -5.05 36.46
N ASN A 250 -8.90 -5.11 36.19
CA ASN A 250 -9.91 -4.90 37.23
C ASN A 250 -11.29 -5.38 36.73
N GLY A 251 -11.47 -6.70 36.76
CA GLY A 251 -12.81 -7.28 36.77
C GLY A 251 -13.50 -6.85 38.05
N VAL A 252 -14.54 -6.03 37.88
CA VAL A 252 -15.49 -5.66 38.92
C VAL A 252 -16.30 -6.92 39.26
N ASP A 253 -15.90 -7.63 40.32
CA ASP A 253 -16.75 -8.64 40.94
C ASP A 253 -17.79 -7.97 41.82
N VAL A 254 -18.98 -7.83 41.24
CA VAL A 254 -20.22 -7.60 41.98
C VAL A 254 -20.78 -8.97 42.38
N ASN A 255 -21.14 -9.07 43.66
CA ASN A 255 -22.06 -10.02 44.31
C ASN A 255 -21.51 -11.23 45.10
N GLY A 256 -21.50 -11.09 46.43
CA GLY A 256 -22.36 -11.92 47.30
C GLY A 256 -21.76 -13.13 48.03
N GLY A 257 -21.57 -13.00 49.36
CA GLY A 257 -21.77 -14.10 50.31
C GLY A 257 -20.60 -14.43 51.28
N PRO A 258 -20.81 -14.50 52.61
CA PRO A 258 -19.78 -14.83 53.59
C PRO A 258 -19.81 -16.31 53.98
N VAL A 259 -18.68 -17.02 53.94
CA VAL A 259 -18.52 -18.30 54.65
C VAL A 259 -17.09 -18.45 55.18
N ALA A 260 -17.02 -18.86 56.44
CA ALA A 260 -15.83 -19.05 57.26
C ALA A 260 -15.02 -20.32 56.93
N GLY A 261 -13.77 -20.34 57.40
CA GLY A 261 -13.14 -21.57 57.91
C GLY A 261 -11.90 -22.10 57.17
N GLY A 262 -10.73 -21.84 57.73
CA GLY A 262 -9.84 -22.92 58.17
C GLY A 262 -8.85 -23.59 57.18
N THR A 263 -7.58 -23.41 57.52
CA THR A 263 -6.41 -24.34 57.42
C THR A 263 -5.53 -24.29 56.16
N PRO A 264 -4.18 -24.16 56.29
CA PRO A 264 -3.23 -24.20 55.18
C PRO A 264 -2.58 -25.58 55.01
N PRO A 265 -2.00 -25.88 53.83
CA PRO A 265 -0.83 -26.74 53.77
C PRO A 265 0.32 -26.09 52.98
N THR A 266 1.50 -25.97 53.58
CA THR A 266 2.64 -26.92 53.58
C THR A 266 3.55 -26.75 52.38
N ARG A 267 4.74 -26.18 52.66
CA ARG A 267 5.92 -26.18 51.80
C ARG A 267 6.40 -27.61 51.56
N TYR A 268 6.79 -27.91 50.33
CA TYR A 268 7.82 -28.91 50.07
C TYR A 268 8.99 -28.27 49.33
N SER A 269 10.15 -28.83 49.66
CA SER A 269 11.54 -28.46 49.41
C SER A 269 11.94 -28.22 47.96
#